data_AF-A0A1E7H5M2-F1
#
_entry.id   AF-A0A1E7H5M2-F1
#
_cell.length_a   1.000
_cell.length_b   1.000
_cell.length_c   1.000
_cell.angle_alpha   90.00
_cell.angle_beta   90.00
_cell.angle_gamma   90.00
#
_symmetry.space_group_name_H-M   'P 1'
#
loop_
_entity.id
_entity.type
_entity.pdbx_description
1 polymer ?
#
loop_
_entity_poly.entity_id
_entity_poly.type
_entity_poly.pdbx_seq_one_letter_code
_entity_poly.pdbx_strand_id
1 'polypeptide(L)'
;MSLVKSNQKVEVTQQTDEWSFVRLQNGKEGWIMSRYLTSKTPKKETIKSLAQENEKLTRSLILCKRERNKFEKENKDQTKKLKEQNNSLTKTGESYESLKRESAGFLELKDAYEKASKDLAAQKKRVGALEIEVKSLRWNKGLKWFLSGAAILFVGILLGASFRKQRRSSLL
;
A
#
# COMPACT_ATOMS: atom_id res chain seq x y z
N MET A 1 -84.24 29.43 0.79
CA MET A 1 -83.54 29.56 -0.52
C MET A 1 -82.07 29.21 -0.32
N SER A 2 -81.53 28.23 -1.04
CA SER A 2 -80.10 27.87 -0.96
C SER A 2 -79.36 28.53 -2.12
N LEU A 3 -78.36 29.35 -1.83
CA LEU A 3 -77.53 30.03 -2.83
C LEU A 3 -76.43 29.10 -3.34
N VAL A 4 -76.33 28.90 -4.65
CA VAL A 4 -75.21 28.18 -5.29
C VAL A 4 -74.02 29.14 -5.42
N LYS A 5 -72.84 28.71 -4.97
CA LYS A 5 -71.62 29.52 -5.05
C LYS A 5 -70.94 29.36 -6.41
N SER A 6 -70.23 30.40 -6.86
CA SER A 6 -69.41 30.31 -8.08
C SER A 6 -68.33 29.21 -7.94
N ASN A 7 -68.11 28.44 -9.01
CA ASN A 7 -67.21 27.27 -9.07
C ASN A 7 -67.64 26.06 -8.23
N GLN A 8 -68.91 25.98 -7.81
CA GLN A 8 -69.44 24.81 -7.13
C GLN A 8 -69.77 23.70 -8.14
N LYS A 9 -69.26 22.49 -7.90
CA LYS A 9 -69.57 21.32 -8.74
C LYS A 9 -71.02 20.90 -8.53
N VAL A 10 -71.74 20.71 -9.64
CA VAL A 10 -73.13 20.25 -9.66
C VAL A 10 -73.28 19.11 -10.67
N GLU A 11 -74.25 18.25 -10.43
CA GLU A 11 -74.67 17.21 -11.37
C GLU A 11 -75.93 17.69 -12.10
N VAL A 12 -75.93 17.64 -13.43
CA VAL A 12 -77.09 18.02 -14.24
C VAL A 12 -77.92 16.77 -14.50
N THR A 13 -79.16 16.76 -14.00
CA THR A 13 -80.08 15.62 -14.15
C THR A 13 -81.12 15.85 -15.24
N GLN A 14 -81.49 17.10 -15.52
CA GLN A 14 -82.35 17.48 -16.64
C GLN A 14 -81.88 18.81 -17.22
N GLN A 15 -82.04 18.99 -18.53
CA GLN A 15 -81.63 20.20 -19.24
C GLN A 15 -82.68 20.59 -20.28
N THR A 16 -83.09 21.86 -20.24
CA THR A 16 -83.90 22.54 -21.25
C THR A 16 -83.09 23.70 -21.86
N ASP A 17 -83.65 24.41 -22.84
CA ASP A 17 -82.95 25.48 -23.56
C ASP A 17 -82.42 26.58 -22.64
N GLU A 18 -83.18 26.98 -21.62
CA GLU A 18 -82.81 28.06 -20.71
C GLU A 18 -82.42 27.60 -19.30
N TRP A 19 -82.91 26.43 -18.86
CA TRP A 19 -82.78 25.96 -17.48
C TRP A 19 -82.24 24.54 -17.39
N SER A 20 -81.47 24.28 -16.33
CA SER A 20 -80.99 22.96 -15.98
C SER A 20 -81.39 22.62 -14.55
N PHE A 21 -81.93 21.42 -14.34
CA PHE A 21 -82.19 20.89 -13.02
C PHE A 21 -80.92 20.21 -12.51
N VAL A 22 -80.39 20.71 -11.39
CA VAL A 22 -79.11 20.31 -10.85
C VAL A 22 -79.22 19.76 -9.44
N ARG A 23 -78.41 18.74 -9.15
CA ARG A 23 -78.20 18.18 -7.82
C ARG A 23 -76.83 18.60 -7.28
N LEU A 24 -76.83 19.12 -6.06
CA LEU A 24 -75.63 19.48 -5.32
C LEU A 24 -75.11 18.26 -4.55
N GLN A 25 -73.82 18.22 -4.25
CA GLN A 25 -73.21 17.11 -3.48
C GLN A 25 -73.81 16.90 -2.08
N ASN A 26 -74.46 17.91 -1.51
CA ASN A 26 -75.16 17.82 -0.23
C ASN A 26 -76.61 17.31 -0.36
N GLY A 27 -76.99 16.79 -1.53
CA GLY A 27 -78.32 16.23 -1.80
C GLY A 27 -79.41 17.26 -2.09
N LYS A 28 -79.11 18.56 -2.07
CA LYS A 28 -80.07 19.62 -2.44
C LYS A 28 -80.22 19.70 -3.95
N GLU A 29 -81.45 19.92 -4.40
CA GLU A 29 -81.80 20.00 -5.83
C GLU A 29 -82.47 21.33 -6.17
N GLY A 30 -82.39 21.74 -7.42
CA GLY A 30 -83.07 22.95 -7.90
C GLY A 30 -82.75 23.31 -9.35
N TRP A 31 -83.46 24.30 -9.87
CA TRP A 31 -83.26 24.84 -11.21
C TRP A 31 -82.24 25.97 -11.22
N ILE A 32 -81.34 25.97 -12.21
CA ILE A 32 -80.35 27.02 -12.47
C ILE A 32 -80.33 27.33 -13.97
N MET A 33 -80.06 28.58 -14.37
CA MET A 33 -79.95 28.91 -15.80
C MET A 33 -78.75 28.20 -16.43
N SER A 34 -78.97 27.54 -17.56
CA SER A 34 -77.97 26.73 -18.27
C SER A 34 -76.71 27.54 -18.62
N ARG A 35 -76.84 28.85 -18.87
CA ARG A 35 -75.71 29.76 -19.19
C ARG A 35 -74.67 29.91 -18.08
N TYR A 36 -75.02 29.61 -16.83
CA TYR A 36 -74.09 29.67 -15.69
C TYR A 36 -73.41 28.34 -15.42
N LEU A 37 -73.79 27.29 -16.14
CA LEU A 37 -73.16 25.98 -16.08
C LEU A 37 -72.11 25.87 -17.18
N THR A 38 -70.99 25.24 -16.85
CA THR A 38 -69.99 24.87 -17.83
C THR A 38 -69.44 23.49 -17.49
N SER A 39 -69.20 22.69 -18.51
CA SER A 39 -68.51 21.40 -18.40
C SER A 39 -67.00 21.55 -18.21
N LYS A 40 -66.45 22.75 -18.46
CA LYS A 40 -65.02 23.02 -18.35
C LYS A 40 -64.65 23.32 -16.90
N THR A 41 -63.57 22.70 -16.42
CA THR A 41 -63.03 22.98 -15.08
C THR A 41 -62.69 24.46 -14.93
N PRO A 42 -63.08 25.11 -13.82
CA PRO A 42 -62.74 26.51 -13.57
C PRO A 42 -61.23 26.77 -13.64
N LYS A 43 -60.85 27.87 -14.31
CA LYS A 43 -59.43 28.28 -14.46
C LYS A 43 -58.70 28.39 -13.12
N LYS A 44 -59.40 28.77 -12.05
CA LYS A 44 -58.82 28.87 -10.70
C LYS A 44 -58.35 27.52 -10.16
N GLU A 45 -59.13 26.46 -10.39
CA GLU A 45 -58.76 25.11 -9.96
C GLU A 45 -57.63 24.55 -10.82
N THR A 46 -57.62 24.81 -12.13
CA THR A 46 -56.52 24.37 -13.01
C THR A 46 -55.21 25.09 -12.71
N ILE A 47 -55.24 26.39 -12.39
CA ILE A 47 -54.04 27.13 -11.99
C ILE A 47 -53.49 26.56 -10.68
N LYS A 48 -54.37 26.26 -9.71
CA LYS A 48 -53.97 25.65 -8.44
C LYS A 48 -53.35 24.27 -8.65
N SER A 49 -53.95 23.41 -9.48
CA SER A 49 -53.41 22.08 -9.76
C SER A 49 -52.07 22.15 -10.50
N LEU A 50 -51.96 23.03 -11.50
CA LEU A 50 -50.71 23.24 -12.25
C LEU A 50 -49.60 23.81 -11.36
N ALA A 51 -49.92 24.72 -10.43
CA ALA A 51 -48.95 25.23 -9.48
C ALA A 51 -48.41 24.12 -8.55
N GLN A 52 -49.31 23.27 -8.03
CA GLN A 52 -48.92 22.12 -7.21
C GLN A 52 -48.09 21.09 -7.98
N GLU A 53 -48.43 20.85 -9.24
CA GLU A 53 -47.68 19.93 -10.10
C GLU A 53 -46.29 20.47 -10.44
N ASN A 54 -46.18 21.75 -10.78
CA ASN A 54 -44.89 22.42 -10.98
C ASN A 54 -44.01 22.37 -9.73
N GLU A 55 -44.60 22.55 -8.54
CA GLU A 55 -43.86 22.45 -7.29
C GLU A 55 -43.35 21.01 -7.06
N LYS A 56 -44.19 20.00 -7.29
CA LYS A 56 -43.79 18.58 -7.20
C LYS A 56 -42.69 18.24 -8.20
N LEU A 57 -42.83 18.67 -9.45
CA LEU A 57 -41.84 18.47 -10.51
C LEU A 57 -40.52 19.17 -10.19
N THR A 58 -40.58 20.38 -9.63
CA THR A 58 -39.38 21.10 -9.20
C THR A 58 -38.67 20.36 -8.08
N ARG A 59 -39.40 19.87 -7.07
CA ARG A 59 -38.86 19.06 -5.98
C ARG A 59 -38.22 17.77 -6.49
N SER A 60 -38.89 17.02 -7.37
CA SER A 60 -38.35 15.78 -7.93
C SER A 60 -37.10 16.03 -8.79
N LEU A 61 -37.08 17.12 -9.56
CA LEU A 61 -35.92 17.52 -10.36
C LEU A 61 -34.72 17.86 -9.46
N ILE A 62 -34.92 18.58 -8.36
CA ILE A 62 -33.87 18.88 -7.38
C ILE A 62 -33.32 17.59 -6.75
N LEU A 63 -34.20 16.66 -6.35
CA LEU A 63 -33.80 15.38 -5.77
C LEU A 63 -33.02 14.53 -6.77
N CYS A 64 -33.54 14.38 -7.99
CA CYS A 64 -32.88 13.62 -9.05
C CYS A 64 -31.50 14.21 -9.42
N LYS A 65 -31.38 15.55 -9.49
CA LYS A 65 -30.07 16.21 -9.69
C LYS A 65 -29.12 15.94 -8.52
N ARG A 66 -29.60 15.95 -7.28
CA ARG A 66 -28.78 15.66 -6.10
C ARG A 66 -28.27 14.23 -6.11
N GLU A 67 -29.15 13.26 -6.40
CA GLU A 67 -28.78 11.85 -6.51
C GLU A 67 -27.79 11.60 -7.64
N ARG A 68 -28.01 12.19 -8.82
CA ARG A 68 -27.06 12.14 -9.94
C ARG A 68 -25.69 12.64 -9.53
N ASN A 69 -25.61 13.81 -8.87
CA ASN A 69 -24.34 14.37 -8.43
C ASN A 69 -23.66 13.50 -7.36
N LYS A 70 -24.44 12.84 -6.49
CA LYS A 70 -23.93 11.88 -5.51
C LYS A 70 -23.34 10.66 -6.21
N PHE A 71 -24.08 10.03 -7.11
CA PHE A 71 -23.60 8.87 -7.87
C PHE A 71 -22.40 9.21 -8.74
N GLU A 72 -22.34 10.41 -9.35
CA GLU A 72 -21.17 10.84 -10.12
C GLU A 72 -19.91 10.95 -9.24
N LYS A 73 -20.06 11.49 -8.02
CA LYS A 73 -18.95 11.56 -7.05
C LYS A 73 -18.52 10.18 -6.58
N GLU A 74 -19.46 9.32 -6.22
CA GLU A 74 -19.17 7.94 -5.78
C GLU A 74 -18.47 7.15 -6.89
N ASN A 75 -18.92 7.27 -8.13
CA ASN A 75 -18.32 6.58 -9.26
C ASN A 75 -16.89 7.09 -9.56
N LYS A 76 -16.67 8.40 -9.44
CA LYS A 76 -15.32 9.00 -9.54
C LYS A 76 -14.39 8.49 -8.43
N ASP A 77 -14.86 8.42 -7.19
CA ASP A 77 -14.06 7.93 -6.07
C ASP A 77 -13.78 6.42 -6.17
N GLN A 78 -14.76 5.62 -6.60
CA GLN A 78 -14.58 4.20 -6.87
C GLN A 78 -13.56 3.97 -7.98
N THR A 79 -13.62 4.76 -9.06
CA THR A 79 -12.64 4.68 -10.16
C THR A 79 -11.22 4.99 -9.66
N LYS A 80 -11.05 6.00 -8.80
CA LYS A 80 -9.76 6.30 -8.18
C LYS A 80 -9.27 5.15 -7.31
N LYS A 81 -10.12 4.62 -6.42
CA LYS A 81 -9.78 3.49 -5.55
C LYS A 81 -9.38 2.25 -6.34
N LEU A 82 -10.12 1.92 -7.40
CA LEU A 82 -9.78 0.80 -8.28
C LEU A 82 -8.44 1.01 -8.96
N LYS A 83 -8.13 2.22 -9.43
CA LYS A 83 -6.85 2.55 -10.03
C LYS A 83 -5.70 2.41 -9.02
N GLU A 84 -5.89 2.93 -7.80
CA GLU A 84 -4.90 2.81 -6.70
C GLU A 84 -4.68 1.36 -6.30
N GLN A 85 -5.75 0.58 -6.12
CA GLN A 85 -5.67 -0.84 -5.81
C GLN A 85 -4.96 -1.62 -6.90
N ASN A 86 -5.29 -1.38 -8.17
CA ASN A 86 -4.63 -2.06 -9.28
C ASN A 86 -3.13 -1.72 -9.32
N ASN A 87 -2.75 -0.45 -9.13
CA ASN A 87 -1.34 -0.06 -9.04
C ASN A 87 -0.62 -0.70 -7.85
N SER A 88 -1.29 -0.87 -6.71
CA SER A 88 -0.71 -1.54 -5.54
C SER A 88 -0.52 -3.04 -5.79
N LEU A 89 -1.48 -3.66 -6.49
CA LEU A 89 -1.45 -5.06 -6.84
C LEU A 89 -0.31 -5.35 -7.83
N THR A 90 -0.15 -4.50 -8.87
CA THR A 90 0.96 -4.64 -9.82
C THR A 90 2.30 -4.47 -9.12
N LYS A 91 2.48 -3.44 -8.29
CA LYS A 91 3.72 -3.23 -7.52
C LYS A 91 4.04 -4.40 -6.59
N THR A 92 3.01 -4.95 -5.92
CA THR A 92 3.18 -6.09 -5.02
C THR A 92 3.57 -7.34 -5.83
N GLY A 93 2.95 -7.57 -6.99
CA GLY A 93 3.32 -8.66 -7.89
C GLY A 93 4.76 -8.54 -8.41
N GLU A 94 5.17 -7.34 -8.84
CA GLU A 94 6.55 -7.06 -9.26
C GLU A 94 7.55 -7.29 -8.13
N SER A 95 7.26 -6.78 -6.92
CA SER A 95 8.11 -6.97 -5.74
C SER A 95 8.20 -8.44 -5.35
N TYR A 96 7.11 -9.20 -5.46
CA TYR A 96 7.09 -10.63 -5.20
C TYR A 96 7.97 -11.40 -6.19
N GLU A 97 7.85 -11.13 -7.48
CA GLU A 97 8.68 -11.79 -8.50
C GLU A 97 10.16 -11.40 -8.39
N SER A 98 10.47 -10.13 -8.07
CA SER A 98 11.84 -9.69 -7.77
C SER A 98 12.39 -10.43 -6.55
N LEU A 99 11.65 -10.47 -5.44
CA LEU A 99 12.08 -11.19 -4.24
C LEU A 99 12.28 -12.68 -4.53
N LYS A 100 11.37 -13.32 -5.28
CA LYS A 100 11.49 -14.72 -5.68
C LYS A 100 12.74 -14.97 -6.55
N ARG A 101 13.05 -14.08 -7.48
CA ARG A 101 14.26 -14.16 -8.31
C ARG A 101 15.54 -13.93 -7.49
N GLU A 102 15.56 -12.91 -6.64
CA GLU A 102 16.73 -12.55 -5.83
C GLU A 102 16.99 -13.60 -4.74
N SER A 103 15.94 -14.13 -4.12
CA SER A 103 16.05 -15.21 -3.14
C SER A 103 16.38 -16.57 -3.75
N ALA A 104 16.15 -16.79 -5.06
CA ALA A 104 16.62 -18.01 -5.72
C ALA A 104 18.16 -18.16 -5.65
N GLY A 105 18.89 -17.05 -5.69
CA GLY A 105 20.34 -17.02 -5.51
C GLY A 105 20.80 -17.14 -4.05
N PHE A 106 19.88 -17.12 -3.07
CA PHE A 106 20.24 -17.19 -1.65
C PHE A 106 20.89 -18.52 -1.27
N LEU A 107 20.40 -19.64 -1.83
CA LEU A 107 20.99 -20.96 -1.57
C LEU A 107 22.40 -21.06 -2.14
N GLU A 108 22.62 -20.61 -3.38
CA GLU A 108 23.96 -20.59 -3.99
C GLU A 108 24.92 -19.66 -3.25
N LEU A 109 24.43 -18.49 -2.83
CA LEU A 109 25.20 -17.53 -2.03
C LEU A 109 25.58 -18.12 -0.66
N LYS A 110 24.64 -18.80 -0.01
CA LYS A 110 24.88 -19.49 1.26
C LYS A 110 25.94 -20.59 1.09
N ASP A 111 25.81 -21.41 0.06
CA ASP A 111 26.77 -22.48 -0.22
C ASP A 111 28.17 -21.94 -0.57
N ALA A 112 28.24 -20.86 -1.35
CA ALA A 112 29.49 -20.17 -1.67
C ALA A 112 30.15 -19.57 -0.42
N TYR A 113 29.36 -18.95 0.46
CA TYR A 113 29.83 -18.42 1.74
C TYR A 113 30.36 -19.54 2.65
N GLU A 114 29.61 -20.64 2.80
CA GLU A 114 30.05 -21.78 3.59
C GLU A 114 31.35 -22.39 3.04
N LYS A 115 31.48 -22.56 1.71
CA LYS A 115 32.73 -23.03 1.08
C LYS A 115 33.89 -22.06 1.33
N ALA A 116 33.71 -20.77 1.05
CA ALA A 116 34.74 -19.76 1.26
C ALA A 116 35.19 -19.70 2.73
N SER A 117 34.26 -19.83 3.67
CA SER A 117 34.57 -19.87 5.11
C SER A 117 35.40 -21.11 5.50
N LYS A 118 35.09 -22.28 4.94
CA LYS A 118 35.84 -23.53 5.14
C LYS A 118 37.25 -23.43 4.54
N ASP A 119 37.37 -22.90 3.33
CA ASP A 119 38.66 -22.73 2.67
C ASP A 119 39.54 -21.74 3.43
N LEU A 120 38.98 -20.64 3.93
CA LEU A 120 39.70 -19.68 4.75
C LEU A 120 40.20 -20.29 6.07
N ALA A 121 39.38 -21.13 6.71
CA ALA A 121 39.80 -21.88 7.89
C ALA A 121 40.93 -22.88 7.57
N ALA A 122 40.87 -23.58 6.44
CA ALA A 122 41.90 -24.51 6.00
C ALA A 122 43.21 -23.79 5.64
N GLN A 123 43.14 -22.66 4.95
CA GLN A 123 44.31 -21.83 4.63
C GLN A 123 44.98 -21.28 5.89
N LYS A 124 44.21 -20.77 6.85
CA LYS A 124 44.77 -20.34 8.15
C LYS A 124 45.53 -21.46 8.86
N LYS A 125 44.99 -22.69 8.84
CA LYS A 125 45.70 -23.87 9.39
C LYS A 125 47.01 -24.16 8.64
N ARG A 126 47.00 -24.10 7.31
CA ARG A 126 48.21 -24.32 6.49
C ARG A 126 49.27 -23.25 6.74
N VAL A 127 48.88 -21.98 6.81
CA VAL A 127 49.80 -20.88 7.15
C VAL A 127 50.41 -21.12 8.53
N GLY A 128 49.60 -21.46 9.53
CA GLY A 128 50.12 -21.79 10.86
C GLY A 128 51.08 -22.98 10.86
N ALA A 129 50.79 -24.05 10.10
CA ALA A 129 51.67 -25.20 9.97
C ALA A 129 53.00 -24.84 9.28
N LEU A 130 52.95 -24.08 8.19
CA LEU A 130 54.14 -23.59 7.48
C LEU A 130 54.97 -22.64 8.34
N GLU A 131 54.34 -21.78 9.14
CA GLU A 131 55.05 -20.92 10.09
C GLU A 131 55.78 -21.74 11.16
N ILE A 132 55.16 -22.81 11.68
CA ILE A 132 55.80 -23.73 12.63
C ILE A 132 56.98 -24.44 11.97
N GLU A 133 56.81 -24.93 10.74
CA GLU A 133 57.87 -25.60 9.97
C GLU A 133 59.04 -24.66 9.66
N VAL A 134 58.77 -23.42 9.25
CA VAL A 134 59.81 -22.41 9.03
C VAL A 134 60.54 -22.09 10.34
N LYS A 135 59.81 -21.94 11.45
CA LYS A 135 60.42 -21.70 12.77
C LYS A 135 61.28 -22.88 13.22
N SER A 136 60.83 -24.11 13.05
CA SER A 136 61.58 -25.31 13.45
C SER A 136 62.83 -25.51 12.59
N LEU A 137 62.74 -25.29 11.27
CA LEU A 137 63.89 -25.32 10.36
C LEU A 137 64.92 -24.24 10.71
N ARG A 138 64.47 -23.01 11.03
CA ARG A 138 65.34 -21.91 11.46
C ARG A 138 66.02 -22.22 12.80
N TRP A 139 65.29 -22.76 13.77
CA TRP A 139 65.84 -23.14 15.07
C TRP A 139 66.92 -24.22 14.94
N ASN A 140 66.68 -25.27 14.13
CA ASN A 140 67.66 -26.33 13.90
C ASN A 140 68.94 -25.82 13.19
N LYS A 141 68.82 -24.85 12.27
CA LYS A 141 69.99 -24.22 11.64
C LYS A 141 70.74 -23.31 12.63
N GLY A 142 70.02 -22.53 13.44
CA GLY A 142 70.61 -21.65 14.45
C GLY A 142 71.38 -22.42 15.52
N LEU A 143 70.81 -23.52 16.02
CA LEU A 143 71.46 -24.36 17.03
C LEU A 143 72.75 -25.00 16.51
N LYS A 144 72.76 -25.47 15.24
CA LYS A 144 73.97 -26.01 14.60
C LYS A 144 75.07 -24.96 14.46
N TRP A 145 74.73 -23.74 14.04
CA TRP A 145 75.70 -22.64 13.98
C TRP A 145 76.20 -22.20 15.35
N PHE A 146 75.34 -22.18 16.37
CA PHE A 146 75.72 -21.88 17.74
C PHE A 146 76.65 -22.94 18.34
N LEU A 147 76.34 -24.23 18.16
CA LEU A 147 77.19 -25.34 18.59
C LEU A 147 78.57 -25.30 17.94
N SER A 148 78.63 -25.03 16.63
CA SER A 148 79.89 -24.84 15.92
C SER A 148 80.67 -23.63 16.48
N GLY A 149 80.02 -22.50 16.73
CA GLY A 149 80.64 -21.33 17.35
C GLY A 149 81.18 -21.60 18.76
N ALA A 150 80.40 -22.31 19.60
CA ALA A 150 80.80 -22.71 20.94
C ALA A 150 81.97 -23.69 20.93
N ALA A 151 81.97 -24.66 20.01
CA ALA A 151 83.09 -25.60 19.84
C ALA A 151 84.38 -24.87 19.45
N ILE A 152 84.31 -23.90 18.53
CA ILE A 152 85.47 -23.09 18.11
C ILE A 152 85.99 -22.26 19.30
N LEU A 153 85.11 -21.64 20.09
CA LEU A 153 85.51 -20.91 21.30
C LEU A 153 86.17 -21.82 22.34
N PHE A 154 85.63 -23.01 22.58
CA PHE A 154 86.22 -23.98 23.51
C PHE A 154 87.63 -24.41 23.08
N VAL A 155 87.83 -24.70 21.80
CA VAL A 155 89.16 -25.03 21.24
C VAL A 155 90.11 -23.84 21.37
N GLY A 156 89.65 -22.63 21.06
CA GLY A 156 90.43 -21.40 21.22
C GLY A 156 90.85 -21.14 22.67
N ILE A 157 89.95 -21.38 23.64
CA ILE A 157 90.25 -21.26 25.07
C ILE A 157 91.26 -22.33 25.52
N LEU A 158 91.10 -23.58 25.11
CA LEU A 158 92.03 -24.66 25.46
C LEU A 158 93.45 -24.37 24.95
N LEU A 159 93.57 -23.94 23.68
CA LEU A 159 94.85 -23.56 23.09
C LEU A 159 95.44 -22.29 23.74
N GLY A 160 94.62 -21.28 24.00
CA GLY A 160 95.03 -20.03 24.65
C GLY A 160 95.44 -20.20 26.12
N ALA A 161 94.76 -21.08 26.86
CA ALA A 161 95.10 -21.43 28.24
C ALA A 161 96.43 -22.21 28.30
N SER A 162 96.67 -23.09 27.33
CA SER A 162 97.94 -23.82 27.19
C SER A 162 99.11 -22.84 26.94
N PHE A 163 98.88 -21.80 26.13
CA PHE A 163 99.91 -20.78 25.84
C PHE A 163 100.13 -19.76 26.98
N ARG A 164 99.18 -19.59 27.91
CA ARG A 164 99.34 -18.70 29.08
C ARG A 164 100.17 -19.28 30.22
N LYS A 165 100.53 -20.57 30.18
CA LYS A 165 101.32 -21.21 31.25
C LYS A 165 102.82 -20.92 31.20
N GLN A 166 103.29 -20.03 30.33
CA GLN A 166 104.73 -19.77 30.16
C GLN A 166 105.17 -18.31 30.33
N ARG A 167 104.44 -17.48 31.09
CA ARG A 167 105.00 -16.22 31.64
C ARG A 167 104.48 -15.90 33.04
N ARG A 168 105.17 -16.45 34.05
CA ARG A 168 105.69 -15.72 35.22
C ARG A 168 106.60 -16.66 36.03
N SER A 169 107.90 -16.45 35.92
CA SER A 169 108.84 -16.57 37.03
C SER A 169 109.88 -15.47 36.85
N SER A 170 109.89 -14.54 37.78
CA SER A 170 110.79 -13.39 37.89
C SER A 170 112.02 -13.75 38.70
N LEU A 171 113.16 -13.15 38.33
CA LEU A 171 114.30 -12.76 39.16
C LEU A 171 115.01 -13.84 39.99
N LEU A 172 116.20 -14.22 39.53
CA LEU A 172 117.49 -14.05 40.22
C LEU A 172 118.60 -13.99 39.16
#